data_AF-A0A354BXH5-F1
#
_entry.id   AF-A0A354BXH5-F1
#
_cell.length_a   1.000
_cell.length_b   1.000
_cell.length_c   1.000
_cell.angle_alpha   90.00
_cell.angle_beta   90.00
_cell.angle_gamma   90.00
#
_symmetry.space_group_name_H-M   'P 1'
#
loop_
_entity.id
_entity.type
_entity.pdbx_description
1 polymer ?
#
loop_
_entity_poly.entity_id
_entity_poly.type
_entity_poly.pdbx_seq_one_letter_code
_entity_poly.pdbx_strand_id
1 'polypeptide(L)'
;PKFVKTLMQHERPVINGDGSVSRDFTYIDNVIQANHLSALVGDTNALNQVYNVAHGERTTLNQLYRMIRDKASEFDNSIADIEPEYGPFREGDIPHSLASIDKAKRLLGYRPTHNVEEGLEEAVGWYWNNL
;
A
#
# COMPACT_ATOMS: atom_id res chain seq x y z
N PRO A 1 -5.32 -2.48 7.58
CA PRO A 1 -6.08 -1.94 6.43
C PRO A 1 -7.58 -2.19 6.62
N LYS A 2 -8.49 -1.36 6.06
CA LYS A 2 -9.95 -1.57 6.23
C LYS A 2 -10.39 -2.97 5.80
N PHE A 3 -9.90 -3.45 4.65
CA PHE A 3 -10.22 -4.79 4.14
C PHE A 3 -9.82 -5.90 5.11
N VAL A 4 -8.64 -5.82 5.75
CA VAL A 4 -8.21 -6.81 6.75
C VAL A 4 -9.22 -6.90 7.89
N LYS A 5 -9.61 -5.75 8.47
CA LYS A 5 -10.58 -5.71 9.58
C LYS A 5 -11.95 -6.28 9.17
N THR A 6 -12.44 -5.92 7.99
CA THR A 6 -13.71 -6.43 7.46
C THR A 6 -13.66 -7.96 7.26
N LEU A 7 -12.56 -8.49 6.74
CA LEU A 7 -12.38 -9.95 6.57
C LEU A 7 -12.27 -10.68 7.91
N MET A 8 -11.58 -10.12 8.91
CA MET A 8 -11.54 -10.67 10.28
C MET A 8 -12.96 -10.79 10.90
N GLN A 9 -13.88 -9.91 10.48
CA GLN A 9 -15.28 -9.93 10.90
C GLN A 9 -16.15 -10.85 10.03
N HIS A 10 -15.55 -11.57 9.07
CA HIS A 10 -16.24 -12.39 8.08
C HIS A 10 -17.24 -11.60 7.22
N GLU A 11 -16.99 -10.31 7.07
CA GLU A 11 -17.79 -9.41 6.25
C GLU A 11 -17.15 -9.24 4.87
N ARG A 12 -17.93 -8.78 3.89
CA ARG A 12 -17.48 -8.57 2.52
C ARG A 12 -16.92 -7.16 2.34
N PRO A 13 -15.63 -7.00 2.00
CA PRO A 13 -15.07 -5.67 1.75
C PRO A 13 -15.68 -5.02 0.51
N VAL A 14 -15.98 -3.72 0.60
CA VAL A 14 -16.50 -2.94 -0.53
C VAL A 14 -15.35 -2.33 -1.34
N ILE A 15 -15.29 -2.67 -2.63
CA ILE A 15 -14.43 -2.05 -3.64
C ILE A 15 -15.26 -1.01 -4.39
N ASN A 16 -14.81 0.26 -4.40
CA ASN A 16 -15.48 1.32 -5.14
C ASN A 16 -15.15 1.23 -6.63
N GLY A 17 -16.16 1.17 -7.49
CA GLY A 17 -15.99 0.96 -8.93
C GLY A 17 -15.80 -0.52 -9.27
N ASP A 18 -15.07 -0.80 -10.35
CA ASP A 18 -14.78 -2.16 -10.83
C ASP A 18 -13.47 -2.75 -10.27
N GLY A 19 -12.80 -2.00 -9.40
CA GLY A 19 -11.50 -2.36 -8.80
C GLY A 19 -10.29 -2.22 -9.73
N SER A 20 -10.44 -1.64 -10.92
CA SER A 20 -9.35 -1.32 -11.85
C SER A 20 -8.52 -0.10 -11.43
N VAL A 21 -9.07 0.72 -10.53
CA VAL A 21 -8.38 1.83 -9.88
C VAL A 21 -7.12 1.31 -9.21
N SER A 22 -6.01 2.03 -9.38
CA SER A 22 -4.70 1.55 -8.94
C SER A 22 -3.89 2.62 -8.22
N ARG A 23 -3.05 2.18 -7.30
CA ARG A 23 -2.18 3.03 -6.48
C ARG A 23 -0.78 2.45 -6.40
N ASP A 24 0.15 3.32 -6.03
CA ASP A 24 1.49 2.98 -5.55
C ASP A 24 1.43 2.91 -4.02
N PHE A 25 0.99 1.76 -3.51
CA PHE A 25 0.89 1.56 -2.06
C PHE A 25 2.29 1.51 -1.45
N THR A 26 2.50 2.32 -0.42
CA THR A 26 3.82 2.51 0.17
C THR A 26 3.80 2.03 1.61
N TYR A 27 4.59 0.99 1.89
CA TYR A 27 4.76 0.49 3.25
C TYR A 27 5.46 1.52 4.14
N ILE A 28 5.18 1.49 5.44
CA ILE A 28 5.59 2.53 6.39
C ILE A 28 7.12 2.65 6.50
N ASP A 29 7.86 1.54 6.41
CA ASP A 29 9.33 1.55 6.50
C ASP A 29 9.98 2.32 5.35
N ASN A 30 9.38 2.29 4.16
CA ASN A 30 9.82 3.11 3.04
C ASN A 30 9.65 4.61 3.36
N VAL A 31 8.54 4.98 4.00
CA VAL A 31 8.28 6.36 4.42
C VAL A 31 9.26 6.79 5.51
N ILE A 32 9.55 5.91 6.47
CA ILE A 32 10.54 6.16 7.53
C ILE A 32 11.92 6.38 6.92
N GLN A 33 12.34 5.54 5.98
CA GLN A 33 13.61 5.70 5.27
C GLN A 33 13.68 7.07 4.57
N ALA A 34 12.64 7.45 3.82
CA ALA A 34 12.61 8.73 3.11
C ALA A 34 12.72 9.93 4.06
N ASN A 35 12.03 9.89 5.21
CA ASN A 35 12.13 10.93 6.22
C ASN A 35 13.53 11.01 6.83
N HIS A 36 14.11 9.86 7.20
CA HIS A 36 15.44 9.80 7.79
C HIS A 36 16.51 10.35 6.84
N LEU A 37 16.47 9.96 5.56
CA LEU A 37 17.37 10.45 4.52
C LEU A 37 17.18 11.96 4.29
N SER A 38 15.93 12.42 4.22
CA SER A 38 15.63 13.85 4.01
C SER A 38 16.11 14.73 5.17
N ALA A 39 16.01 14.23 6.41
CA ALA A 39 16.41 14.98 7.60
C ALA A 39 17.93 15.11 7.76
N LEU A 40 18.69 14.15 7.22
CA LEU A 40 20.15 14.08 7.40
C LEU A 40 20.95 14.37 6.13
N VAL A 41 20.28 14.69 5.02
CA VAL A 41 20.99 14.93 3.75
C VAL A 41 21.94 16.11 3.87
N GLY A 42 23.23 15.87 3.60
CA GLY A 42 24.25 16.90 3.59
C GLY A 42 24.37 17.65 2.24
N ASP A 43 23.84 17.06 1.17
CA ASP A 43 23.84 17.68 -0.16
C ASP A 43 22.82 18.82 -0.22
N THR A 44 23.31 20.05 -0.36
CA THR A 44 22.47 21.25 -0.46
C THR A 44 21.57 21.25 -1.68
N ASN A 45 21.92 20.51 -2.75
CA ASN A 45 21.06 20.35 -3.93
C ASN A 45 19.80 19.52 -3.64
N ALA A 46 19.81 18.74 -2.55
CA ALA A 46 18.65 17.97 -2.13
C ALA A 46 17.67 18.79 -1.27
N LEU A 47 18.05 19.99 -0.82
CA LEU A 47 17.24 20.85 0.03
C LEU A 47 16.25 21.70 -0.79
N ASN A 48 15.16 22.15 -0.15
CA ASN A 48 14.11 22.95 -0.78
C ASN A 48 13.52 22.29 -2.04
N GLN A 49 13.34 20.98 -1.97
CA GLN A 49 12.81 20.14 -3.06
C GLN A 49 11.56 19.40 -2.57
N VAL A 50 10.65 19.11 -3.51
CA VAL A 50 9.57 18.14 -3.30
C VAL A 50 9.98 16.80 -3.91
N TYR A 51 9.68 15.71 -3.19
CA TYR A 51 9.98 14.33 -3.57
C TYR A 51 8.72 13.48 -3.49
N ASN A 52 8.55 12.59 -4.47
CA ASN A 52 7.62 11.48 -4.32
C ASN A 52 8.23 10.44 -3.38
N VAL A 53 7.45 9.99 -2.41
CA VAL A 53 7.80 8.89 -1.51
C VAL A 53 6.83 7.76 -1.80
N ALA A 54 7.30 6.79 -2.57
CA ALA A 54 6.54 5.61 -2.93
C ALA A 54 7.44 4.40 -3.17
N HIS A 55 6.89 3.25 -3.57
CA HIS A 55 7.72 2.12 -4.01
C HIS A 55 8.08 2.22 -5.50
N GLY A 56 7.17 2.74 -6.33
CA GLY A 56 7.32 2.82 -7.78
C GLY A 56 6.66 1.66 -8.53
N GLU A 57 5.69 0.99 -7.90
CA GLU A 57 4.91 -0.10 -8.49
C GLU A 57 3.42 0.22 -8.47
N ARG A 58 2.67 -0.41 -9.38
CA ARG A 58 1.24 -0.15 -9.55
C ARG A 58 0.44 -1.37 -9.16
N THR A 59 -0.46 -1.20 -8.20
CA THR A 59 -1.37 -2.26 -7.72
C THR A 59 -2.82 -1.81 -7.84
N THR A 60 -3.67 -2.60 -8.48
CA THR A 60 -5.12 -2.35 -8.55
C THR A 60 -5.81 -2.72 -7.23
N LEU A 61 -7.01 -2.20 -6.99
CA LEU A 61 -7.80 -2.59 -5.81
C LEU A 61 -8.13 -4.10 -5.82
N ASN A 62 -8.35 -4.69 -7.00
CA ASN A 62 -8.57 -6.13 -7.13
C ASN A 62 -7.31 -6.96 -6.79
N GLN A 63 -6.12 -6.47 -7.15
CA GLN A 63 -4.86 -7.10 -6.74
C GLN A 63 -4.65 -6.96 -5.24
N LEU A 64 -4.82 -5.75 -4.69
CA LEU A 64 -4.68 -5.49 -3.26
C LEU A 64 -5.61 -6.37 -2.43
N TYR A 65 -6.88 -6.46 -2.84
CA TYR A 65 -7.87 -7.28 -2.17
C TYR A 65 -7.46 -8.76 -2.14
N ARG A 66 -7.05 -9.33 -3.28
CA ARG A 66 -6.60 -10.73 -3.34
C ARG A 66 -5.41 -10.98 -2.44
N MET A 67 -4.37 -10.13 -2.51
CA MET A 67 -3.20 -10.26 -1.62
C MET A 67 -3.59 -10.20 -0.14
N ILE A 68 -4.50 -9.32 0.25
CA ILE A 68 -4.99 -9.23 1.63
C ILE A 68 -5.79 -10.48 2.02
N ARG A 69 -6.71 -10.94 1.17
CA ARG A 69 -7.55 -12.12 1.42
C ARG A 69 -6.69 -13.36 1.57
N ASP A 70 -5.76 -13.57 0.66
CA ASP A 70 -4.91 -14.75 0.64
C ASP A 70 -4.05 -14.79 1.92
N LYS A 71 -3.41 -13.69 2.31
CA LYS A 71 -2.65 -13.60 3.57
C LYS A 71 -3.52 -13.75 4.82
N ALA A 72 -4.71 -13.15 4.85
CA ALA A 72 -5.63 -13.31 5.97
C ALA A 72 -6.14 -14.76 6.09
N SER A 73 -6.29 -15.46 4.98
CA SER A 73 -6.73 -16.86 4.95
C SER A 73 -5.73 -17.84 5.55
N GLU A 74 -4.45 -17.45 5.67
CA GLU A 74 -3.43 -18.23 6.39
C GLU A 74 -3.72 -18.30 7.90
N PHE A 75 -4.45 -17.33 8.45
CA PHE A 75 -4.86 -17.30 9.85
C PHE A 75 -6.27 -17.87 10.07
N ASP A 76 -7.17 -17.68 9.11
CA ASP A 76 -8.51 -18.27 9.10
C ASP A 76 -8.92 -18.65 7.68
N ASN A 77 -8.88 -19.95 7.40
CA ASN A 77 -9.14 -20.50 6.06
C ASN A 77 -10.55 -20.17 5.53
N SER A 78 -11.53 -19.84 6.39
CA SER A 78 -12.88 -19.48 5.94
C SER A 78 -12.91 -18.14 5.17
N ILE A 79 -11.88 -17.31 5.35
CA ILE A 79 -11.74 -16.03 4.64
C ILE A 79 -11.44 -16.23 3.15
N ALA A 80 -10.86 -17.36 2.76
CA ALA A 80 -10.49 -17.65 1.36
C ALA A 80 -11.67 -17.55 0.38
N ASP A 81 -12.88 -17.85 0.86
CA ASP A 81 -14.12 -17.88 0.07
C ASP A 81 -14.94 -16.59 0.15
N ILE A 82 -14.52 -15.62 0.96
CA ILE A 82 -15.20 -14.32 1.02
C ILE A 82 -14.87 -13.58 -0.27
N GLU A 83 -15.88 -13.13 -1.01
CA GLU A 83 -15.77 -12.31 -2.22
C GLU A 83 -16.10 -10.83 -1.93
N PRO A 84 -15.48 -9.87 -2.61
CA PRO A 84 -15.74 -8.46 -2.36
C PRO A 84 -17.12 -8.07 -2.89
N GLU A 85 -17.60 -6.92 -2.45
CA GLU A 85 -18.76 -6.23 -3.04
C GLU A 85 -18.29 -5.04 -3.85
N TYR A 86 -18.84 -4.87 -5.05
CA TYR A 86 -18.51 -3.73 -5.90
C TYR A 86 -19.56 -2.63 -5.71
N GLY A 87 -19.11 -1.46 -5.29
CA GLY A 87 -19.93 -0.26 -5.12
C GLY A 87 -19.75 0.74 -6.26
N PRO A 88 -20.44 1.89 -6.22
CA PRO A 88 -20.22 2.96 -7.18
C PRO A 88 -18.78 3.49 -7.12
N PHE A 89 -18.31 4.07 -8.22
CA PHE A 89 -17.06 4.82 -8.20
C PHE A 89 -17.13 5.95 -7.18
N ARG A 90 -16.03 6.17 -6.46
CA ARG A 90 -15.93 7.28 -5.51
C ARG A 90 -15.69 8.57 -6.29
N GLU A 91 -16.56 9.54 -6.09
CA GLU A 91 -16.43 10.85 -6.75
C GLU A 91 -15.12 11.54 -6.34
N GLY A 92 -14.41 12.11 -7.32
CA GLY A 92 -13.11 12.76 -7.13
C GLY A 92 -11.91 11.81 -6.97
N ASP A 93 -12.11 10.49 -7.07
CA ASP A 93 -11.01 9.53 -6.92
C ASP A 93 -10.13 9.50 -8.18
N ILE A 94 -8.80 9.53 -7.98
CA ILE A 94 -7.85 9.52 -9.09
C ILE A 94 -7.78 8.09 -9.66
N PRO A 95 -7.98 7.83 -10.96
CA PRO A 95 -8.02 6.45 -11.46
C PRO A 95 -6.70 5.71 -11.26
N HIS A 96 -5.58 6.34 -11.62
CA HIS A 96 -4.27 5.70 -11.59
C HIS A 96 -3.22 6.63 -10.99
N SER A 97 -2.48 6.12 -10.02
CA SER A 97 -1.36 6.80 -9.39
C SER A 97 -0.16 5.86 -9.38
N LEU A 98 0.94 6.30 -9.99
CA LEU A 98 2.23 5.64 -10.02
C LEU A 98 3.29 6.73 -9.93
N ALA A 99 4.12 6.70 -8.89
CA ALA A 99 5.11 7.73 -8.68
C ALA A 99 6.44 7.35 -9.35
N SER A 100 7.04 8.26 -10.12
CA SER A 100 8.49 8.18 -10.34
C SER A 100 9.19 8.62 -9.05
N ILE A 101 10.05 7.75 -8.54
CA ILE A 101 10.88 7.98 -7.35
C ILE A 101 12.35 8.26 -7.70
N ASP A 102 12.65 8.48 -8.98
CA ASP A 102 14.02 8.64 -9.48
C ASP A 102 14.73 9.85 -8.87
N LYS A 103 13.98 10.93 -8.63
CA LYS A 103 14.52 12.12 -7.97
C LYS A 103 14.97 11.80 -6.53
N ALA A 104 14.16 11.06 -5.77
CA ALA A 104 14.48 10.67 -4.40
C ALA A 104 15.65 9.66 -4.38
N LYS A 105 15.66 8.69 -5.30
CA LYS A 105 16.79 7.76 -5.49
C LYS A 105 18.10 8.50 -5.73
N ARG A 106 18.08 9.50 -6.62
CA ARG A 106 19.27 10.25 -7.03
C ARG A 106 19.77 11.22 -5.97
N LEU A 107 18.89 12.02 -5.37
CA LEU A 107 19.29 13.12 -4.48
C LEU A 107 19.32 12.74 -3.00
N LEU A 108 18.50 11.78 -2.58
CA LEU A 108 18.42 11.35 -1.18
C LEU A 108 19.05 9.97 -0.95
N GLY A 109 19.35 9.22 -2.01
CA GLY A 109 19.74 7.81 -1.89
C GLY A 109 18.59 6.89 -1.48
N TYR A 110 17.35 7.33 -1.66
CA TYR A 110 16.14 6.58 -1.29
C TYR A 110 16.07 5.24 -2.02
N ARG A 111 15.90 4.15 -1.27
CA ARG A 111 15.86 2.77 -1.76
C ARG A 111 14.74 2.03 -1.01
N PRO A 112 13.47 2.14 -1.48
CA PRO A 112 12.37 1.48 -0.81
C PRO A 112 12.66 0.00 -0.67
N THR A 113 12.46 -0.53 0.53
CA THR A 113 12.83 -1.89 0.92
C THR A 113 11.68 -2.87 0.81
N HIS A 114 10.43 -2.40 0.87
CA HIS A 114 9.24 -3.25 0.84
C HIS A 114 8.37 -2.90 -0.35
N ASN A 115 8.00 -3.90 -1.14
CA ASN A 115 6.90 -3.80 -2.10
C ASN A 115 5.55 -3.98 -1.39
N VAL A 116 4.45 -4.02 -2.15
CA VAL A 116 3.10 -4.15 -1.59
C VAL A 116 2.87 -5.49 -0.93
N GLU A 117 3.37 -6.58 -1.52
CA GLU A 117 3.18 -7.93 -1.00
C GLU A 117 3.92 -8.14 0.31
N GLU A 118 5.19 -7.74 0.38
CA GLU A 118 6.03 -7.79 1.59
C GLU A 118 5.43 -6.93 2.71
N GLY A 119 5.03 -5.69 2.39
CA GLY A 119 4.40 -4.82 3.37
C GLY A 119 3.05 -5.34 3.87
N LEU A 120 2.30 -6.07 3.04
CA LEU A 120 1.05 -6.70 3.45
C LEU A 120 1.26 -7.93 4.32
N GLU A 121 2.34 -8.68 4.15
CA GLU A 121 2.72 -9.79 5.05
C GLU A 121 2.81 -9.29 6.49
N GLU A 122 3.63 -8.26 6.71
CA GLU A 122 3.82 -7.68 8.04
C GLU A 122 2.55 -7.01 8.56
N ALA A 123 1.86 -6.24 7.70
CA ALA A 123 0.68 -5.50 8.11
C ALA A 123 -0.49 -6.44 8.47
N VAL A 124 -0.76 -7.48 7.67
CA VAL A 124 -1.86 -8.42 7.96
C VAL A 124 -1.56 -9.18 9.25
N GLY A 125 -0.33 -9.67 9.41
CA GLY A 125 0.10 -10.34 10.64
C GLY A 125 -0.03 -9.44 11.87
N TRP A 126 0.32 -8.16 11.77
CA TRP A 126 0.12 -7.21 12.87
C TRP A 126 -1.37 -7.03 13.19
N TYR A 127 -2.23 -6.84 12.19
CA TYR A 127 -3.67 -6.66 12.40
C TYR A 127 -4.29 -7.88 13.08
N TRP A 128 -3.94 -9.08 12.66
CA TRP A 128 -4.48 -10.31 13.22
C TRP A 128 -4.13 -10.53 14.69
N ASN A 129 -2.90 -10.17 15.07
CA ASN A 129 -2.41 -10.40 16.43
C ASN A 129 -2.76 -9.27 17.42
N ASN A 130 -3.29 -8.14 16.94
CA ASN A 130 -3.46 -6.94 17.77
C ASN A 130 -4.87 -6.31 17.73
N LEU A 131 -5.81 -6.88 16.98
CA LEU A 131 -7.21 -6.43 16.91
C LEU A 131 -8.16 -7.60 17.18
#